data_AF-A0A4S1GNZ9-F1
#
_entry.id   AF-A0A4S1GNZ9-F1
#
_cell.length_a   1.000
_cell.length_b   1.000
_cell.length_c   1.000
_cell.angle_alpha   90.00
_cell.angle_beta   90.00
_cell.angle_gamma   90.00
#
_symmetry.space_group_name_H-M   'P 1'
#
loop_
_entity.id
_entity.type
_entity.pdbx_description
1 polymer ?
#
loop_
_entity_poly.entity_id
_entity_poly.type
_entity_poly.pdbx_seq_one_letter_code
_entity_poly.pdbx_strand_id
1 'polypeptide(L)'
;YGPDHDPRKLQARRDRGAISGYAQNRDYHDIMKGRLKEVAGKIVAKAGGDVKVFVDTAPVMEKPLAEAAGLGWQGKHTNLVSRVHGSWLFLGTIFTTAELEPDKAEIDHCGSCRACLDVCPTDAFPAPYRLDARRCISYLTIENKGPIPVEFR
;
A
#
# COMPACT_ATOMS: atom_id res chain seq x y z
N TYR A 1 -4.90 3.96 -11.79
CA TYR A 1 -3.94 4.33 -10.73
C TYR A 1 -2.61 3.63 -10.90
N GLY A 2 -2.58 2.37 -11.35
CA GLY A 2 -1.35 1.85 -11.95
C GLY A 2 -0.93 2.70 -13.16
N PRO A 3 0.37 2.95 -13.38
CA PRO A 3 0.85 3.76 -14.48
C PRO A 3 0.83 2.97 -15.80
N ASP A 4 0.43 3.61 -16.90
CA ASP A 4 0.42 3.00 -18.25
C ASP A 4 1.82 2.81 -18.83
N HIS A 5 2.83 3.41 -18.21
CA HIS A 5 4.23 3.35 -18.61
C HIS A 5 5.12 3.13 -17.40
N ASP A 6 6.37 2.69 -17.63
CA ASP A 6 7.35 2.52 -16.56
C ASP A 6 7.65 3.86 -15.87
N PRO A 7 7.25 4.06 -14.59
CA PRO A 7 7.43 5.32 -13.89
C PRO A 7 8.91 5.65 -13.63
N ARG A 8 9.81 4.66 -13.69
CA ARG A 8 11.25 4.88 -13.49
C ARG A 8 11.87 5.73 -14.58
N LYS A 9 11.24 5.82 -15.76
CA LYS A 9 11.70 6.70 -16.84
C LYS A 9 11.77 8.18 -16.43
N LEU A 10 10.97 8.59 -15.44
CA LEU A 10 11.00 9.96 -14.91
C LEU A 10 12.31 10.26 -14.17
N GLN A 11 12.98 9.25 -13.59
CA GLN A 11 14.23 9.42 -12.83
C GLN A 11 15.42 9.82 -13.71
N ALA A 12 15.34 9.58 -15.03
CA ALA A 12 16.38 9.97 -15.98
C ALA A 12 16.32 11.46 -16.38
N ARG A 13 15.26 12.18 -15.97
CA ARG A 13 15.02 13.56 -16.36
C ARG A 13 15.77 14.51 -15.41
N ARG A 14 16.59 15.40 -15.97
CA ARG A 14 17.37 16.39 -15.19
C ARG A 14 16.65 17.74 -15.04
N ASP A 15 15.62 17.98 -15.84
CA ASP A 15 14.88 19.24 -15.90
C ASP A 15 13.65 19.29 -14.95
N ARG A 16 13.35 18.19 -14.27
CA ARG A 16 12.17 18.05 -13.40
C ARG A 16 12.34 16.95 -12.36
N GLY A 17 11.63 17.07 -11.24
CA GLY A 17 11.52 16.00 -10.25
C GLY A 17 10.51 14.91 -10.64
N ALA A 18 10.67 13.73 -10.07
CA ALA A 18 9.70 12.64 -10.15
C ALA A 18 8.89 12.57 -8.85
N ILE A 19 7.56 12.49 -8.96
CA ILE A 19 6.65 12.26 -7.84
C ILE A 19 6.07 10.85 -7.96
N SER A 20 5.90 10.16 -6.83
CA SER A 20 5.34 8.82 -6.79
C SER A 20 3.97 8.75 -7.48
N GLY A 21 3.70 7.67 -8.20
CA GLY A 21 2.49 7.53 -9.04
C GLY A 21 1.18 7.69 -8.26
N TYR A 22 1.15 7.30 -6.98
CA TYR A 22 -0.04 7.43 -6.15
C TYR A 22 -0.43 8.89 -5.87
N ALA A 23 0.53 9.81 -5.93
CA ALA A 23 0.36 11.23 -5.64
C ALA A 23 0.21 12.10 -6.91
N GLN A 24 0.15 11.49 -8.10
CA GLN A 24 0.02 12.23 -9.37
C GLN A 24 -1.44 12.52 -9.76
N ASN A 25 -2.40 11.88 -9.10
CA ASN A 25 -3.82 11.97 -9.40
C ASN A 25 -4.59 12.54 -8.21
N ARG A 26 -5.92 12.59 -8.32
CA ARG A 26 -6.80 12.91 -7.18
C ARG A 26 -6.44 12.04 -5.98
N ASP A 27 -6.51 12.65 -4.80
CA ASP A 27 -6.24 11.96 -3.54
C ASP A 27 -7.12 10.71 -3.42
N TYR A 28 -6.46 9.58 -3.21
CA TYR A 28 -7.12 8.28 -3.13
C TYR A 28 -7.99 8.19 -1.88
N HIS A 29 -7.68 8.93 -0.81
CA HIS A 29 -8.47 8.93 0.42
C HIS A 29 -9.93 9.33 0.15
N ASP A 30 -10.16 10.41 -0.60
CA ASP A 30 -11.50 10.91 -0.90
C ASP A 30 -12.31 9.90 -1.71
N ILE A 31 -11.68 9.31 -2.73
CA ILE A 31 -12.32 8.37 -3.64
C ILE A 31 -12.63 7.06 -2.90
N MET A 32 -11.65 6.51 -2.19
CA MET A 32 -11.79 5.25 -1.45
C MET A 32 -12.81 5.38 -0.34
N LYS A 33 -12.73 6.44 0.47
CA LYS A 33 -13.63 6.63 1.61
C LYS A 33 -15.09 6.78 1.19
N GLY A 34 -15.36 7.48 0.08
CA GLY A 34 -16.71 7.56 -0.50
C GLY A 34 -17.24 6.20 -0.91
N ARG A 35 -16.47 5.45 -1.71
CA ARG A 35 -16.86 4.10 -2.19
C ARG A 35 -17.05 3.10 -1.06
N LEU A 36 -16.17 3.10 -0.06
CA LEU A 36 -16.28 2.21 1.10
C LEU A 36 -17.50 2.53 1.95
N LYS A 37 -17.89 3.81 2.11
CA LYS A 37 -19.12 4.19 2.80
C LYS A 37 -20.37 3.66 2.08
N GLU A 38 -20.40 3.70 0.75
CA GLU A 38 -21.50 3.10 -0.03
C GLU A 38 -21.62 1.59 0.19
N VAL A 39 -20.48 0.88 0.21
CA VAL A 39 -20.44 -0.56 0.50
C VAL A 39 -20.86 -0.84 1.94
N ALA A 40 -20.34 -0.09 2.91
CA ALA A 40 -20.68 -0.23 4.32
C ALA A 40 -22.17 0.01 4.57
N GLY A 41 -22.78 1.01 3.91
CA GLY A 41 -24.22 1.24 3.97
C GLY A 41 -25.04 0.05 3.44
N LYS A 42 -24.57 -0.63 2.39
CA LYS A 42 -25.21 -1.84 1.87
C LYS A 42 -25.08 -3.03 2.83
N ILE A 43 -23.97 -3.14 3.55
CA ILE A 43 -23.77 -4.17 4.59
C ILE A 43 -24.80 -3.95 5.70
N VAL A 44 -24.85 -2.74 6.28
CA VAL A 44 -25.81 -2.38 7.34
C VAL A 44 -27.25 -2.61 6.90
N ALA A 45 -27.61 -2.20 5.68
CA ALA A 45 -28.97 -2.37 5.16
C ALA A 45 -29.40 -3.84 5.01
N LYS A 46 -28.45 -4.77 4.82
CA LYS A 46 -28.75 -6.19 4.61
C LYS A 46 -28.58 -7.04 5.86
N ALA A 47 -27.57 -6.76 6.68
CA ALA A 47 -27.17 -7.57 7.82
C ALA A 47 -27.38 -6.88 9.18
N GLY A 48 -27.74 -5.59 9.19
CA GLY A 48 -27.77 -4.77 10.40
C GLY A 48 -26.38 -4.53 10.98
N GLY A 49 -26.33 -4.16 12.27
CA GLY A 49 -25.09 -3.97 13.01
C GLY A 49 -24.36 -2.66 12.71
N ASP A 50 -23.17 -2.53 13.30
CA ASP A 50 -22.32 -1.35 13.18
C ASP A 50 -21.24 -1.55 12.13
N VAL A 51 -20.83 -0.45 11.50
CA VAL A 51 -19.72 -0.42 10.55
C VAL A 51 -18.80 0.77 10.78
N LYS A 52 -17.51 0.60 10.49
CA LYS A 52 -16.53 1.68 10.49
C LYS A 52 -15.54 1.51 9.33
N VAL A 53 -15.34 2.59 8.59
CA VAL A 53 -14.49 2.63 7.39
C VAL A 53 -13.14 3.28 7.72
N PHE A 54 -12.05 2.69 7.26
CA PHE A 54 -10.71 3.26 7.31
C PHE A 54 -10.00 3.18 5.96
N VAL A 55 -9.15 4.17 5.72
CA VAL A 55 -8.24 4.27 4.57
C VAL A 55 -6.99 4.97 5.09
N ASP A 56 -5.88 4.24 5.26
CA ASP A 56 -4.51 4.70 5.58
C ASP A 56 -4.30 5.47 6.90
N THR A 57 -5.15 6.44 7.21
CA THR A 57 -5.00 7.39 8.32
C THR A 57 -5.37 6.82 9.69
N ALA A 58 -5.60 5.52 9.81
CA ALA A 58 -6.08 4.88 11.03
C ALA A 58 -4.98 3.98 11.62
N PRO A 59 -4.98 3.72 12.94
CA PRO A 59 -4.02 2.83 13.59
C PRO A 59 -4.36 1.35 13.30
N VAL A 60 -4.50 1.00 12.02
CA VAL A 60 -4.88 -0.33 11.52
C VAL A 60 -3.86 -0.76 10.48
N MET A 61 -3.37 -1.99 10.60
CA MET A 61 -2.46 -2.57 9.64
C MET A 61 -3.22 -3.15 8.45
N GLU A 62 -3.48 -2.33 7.42
CA GLU A 62 -4.32 -2.73 6.27
C GLU A 62 -3.70 -3.84 5.42
N LYS A 63 -2.36 -3.89 5.29
CA LYS A 63 -1.69 -4.87 4.43
C LYS A 63 -1.85 -6.31 4.94
N PRO A 64 -1.58 -6.63 6.23
CA PRO A 64 -1.89 -7.96 6.77
C PRO A 64 -3.38 -8.32 6.71
N LEU A 65 -4.28 -7.36 6.90
CA LEU A 65 -5.73 -7.62 6.80
C LEU A 65 -6.13 -7.97 5.35
N ALA A 66 -5.56 -7.28 4.38
CA ALA A 66 -5.80 -7.56 2.97
C ALA A 66 -5.24 -8.93 2.55
N GLU A 67 -4.09 -9.34 3.11
CA GLU A 67 -3.54 -10.69 2.92
C GLU A 67 -4.45 -11.77 3.52
N ALA A 68 -4.91 -11.55 4.77
CA ALA A 68 -5.86 -12.46 5.42
C ALA A 68 -7.19 -12.59 4.66
N ALA A 69 -7.63 -11.50 4.01
CA ALA A 69 -8.82 -11.47 3.15
C ALA A 69 -8.57 -11.98 1.72
N GLY A 70 -7.40 -12.58 1.43
CA GLY A 70 -7.11 -13.19 0.13
C GLY A 70 -6.91 -12.20 -1.02
N LEU A 71 -6.73 -10.90 -0.75
CA LEU A 71 -6.54 -9.88 -1.80
C LEU A 71 -5.14 -9.94 -2.45
N GLY A 72 -4.19 -10.61 -1.80
CA GLY A 72 -2.80 -10.72 -2.23
C GLY A 72 -1.91 -11.20 -1.10
N TRP A 73 -0.60 -11.13 -1.29
CA TRP A 73 0.39 -11.46 -0.27
C TRP A 73 1.29 -10.26 0.02
N GLN A 74 1.86 -10.17 1.21
CA GLN A 74 2.85 -9.14 1.50
C GLN A 74 4.17 -9.49 0.82
N GLY A 75 4.61 -8.69 -0.16
CA GLY A 75 5.90 -8.90 -0.82
C GLY A 75 7.08 -8.63 0.11
N LYS A 76 8.28 -9.09 -0.27
CA LYS A 76 9.53 -8.83 0.49
C LYS A 76 9.83 -7.34 0.71
N HIS A 77 9.28 -6.47 -0.15
CA HIS A 77 9.33 -5.01 -0.02
C HIS A 77 8.20 -4.42 0.86
N THR A 78 7.49 -5.26 1.62
CA THR A 78 6.44 -4.92 2.60
C THR A 78 5.15 -4.28 2.07
N ASN A 79 4.94 -4.17 0.75
CA ASN A 79 3.63 -3.79 0.19
C ASN A 79 2.85 -5.05 -0.21
N LEU A 80 1.52 -4.95 -0.22
CA LEU A 80 0.68 -6.02 -0.75
C LEU A 80 0.90 -6.15 -2.26
N VAL A 81 0.94 -7.39 -2.74
CA VAL A 81 1.04 -7.73 -4.15
C VAL A 81 -0.13 -8.65 -4.50
N SER A 82 -0.81 -8.32 -5.60
CA SER A 82 -1.92 -9.07 -6.17
C SER A 82 -1.50 -9.70 -7.50
N ARG A 83 -2.03 -10.88 -7.82
CA ARG A 83 -1.85 -11.52 -9.13
C ARG A 83 -2.39 -10.67 -10.29
N VAL A 84 -3.45 -9.90 -10.05
CA VAL A 84 -4.16 -9.13 -11.09
C VAL A 84 -3.60 -7.72 -11.21
N HIS A 85 -3.25 -7.09 -10.09
CA HIS A 85 -2.89 -5.67 -10.05
C HIS A 85 -1.42 -5.40 -9.73
N GLY A 86 -0.61 -6.43 -9.47
CA GLY A 86 0.73 -6.26 -8.91
C GLY A 86 0.64 -5.54 -7.55
N SER A 87 1.53 -4.60 -7.28
CA SER A 87 1.46 -3.73 -6.09
C SER A 87 0.80 -2.37 -6.36
N TRP A 88 0.11 -2.21 -7.50
CA TRP A 88 -0.53 -0.96 -7.92
C TRP A 88 -1.99 -0.87 -7.47
N LEU A 89 -2.20 -0.93 -6.16
CA LEU A 89 -3.51 -0.91 -5.53
C LEU A 89 -3.52 -0.04 -4.27
N PHE A 90 -4.69 0.50 -3.94
CA PHE A 90 -4.95 1.11 -2.65
C PHE A 90 -5.73 0.15 -1.79
N LEU A 91 -5.49 0.24 -0.49
CA LEU A 91 -6.20 -0.54 0.51
C LEU A 91 -7.17 0.36 1.27
N GLY A 92 -8.23 -0.26 1.74
CA GLY A 92 -9.19 0.34 2.64
C GLY A 92 -9.96 -0.78 3.31
N THR A 93 -10.43 -0.52 4.51
CA THR A 93 -11.01 -1.54 5.38
C THR A 93 -12.39 -1.12 5.87
N ILE A 94 -13.29 -2.09 5.99
CA ILE A 94 -14.60 -1.95 6.62
C ILE A 94 -14.60 -2.91 7.80
N PHE A 95 -14.66 -2.36 9.00
CA PHE A 95 -14.91 -3.11 10.22
C PHE A 95 -16.41 -3.21 10.39
N THR A 96 -16.92 -4.39 10.74
CA THR A 96 -18.35 -4.61 10.95
C THR A 96 -18.60 -5.58 12.09
N THR A 97 -19.75 -5.46 12.74
CA THR A 97 -20.25 -6.46 13.70
C THR A 97 -21.05 -7.58 13.03
N ALA A 98 -21.28 -7.48 11.71
CA ALA A 98 -21.95 -8.54 10.96
C ALA A 98 -21.08 -9.81 10.95
N GLU A 99 -21.70 -10.97 11.13
CA GLU A 99 -21.04 -12.26 10.98
C GLU A 99 -20.84 -12.56 9.49
N LEU A 100 -19.57 -12.73 9.09
CA LEU A 100 -19.17 -13.02 7.72
C LEU A 100 -18.26 -14.24 7.74
N GLU A 101 -18.48 -15.16 6.80
CA GLU A 101 -17.54 -16.26 6.56
C GLU A 101 -16.21 -15.69 6.07
N PRO A 102 -15.08 -15.96 6.76
CA PRO A 102 -13.78 -15.44 6.35
C PRO A 102 -13.31 -16.07 5.03
N ASP A 103 -12.70 -15.24 4.19
CA ASP A 103 -11.96 -15.74 3.03
C ASP A 103 -10.70 -16.51 3.46
N LYS A 104 -10.13 -17.27 2.53
CA LYS A 104 -8.82 -17.88 2.71
C LYS A 104 -7.74 -16.85 2.39
N ALA A 105 -6.74 -16.76 3.25
CA ALA A 105 -5.54 -15.98 2.98
C ALA A 105 -4.84 -16.47 1.70
N GLU A 106 -4.29 -15.53 0.93
CA GLU A 106 -3.45 -15.85 -0.22
C GLU A 106 -2.06 -16.31 0.24
N ILE A 107 -1.37 -17.11 -0.58
CA ILE A 107 -0.04 -17.61 -0.25
C ILE A 107 1.06 -16.66 -0.76
N ASP A 108 2.23 -16.70 -0.11
CA ASP A 108 3.39 -15.95 -0.60
C ASP A 108 3.88 -16.50 -1.95
N HIS A 109 4.08 -15.59 -2.92
CA HIS A 109 4.62 -15.93 -4.25
C HIS A 109 6.00 -15.33 -4.53
N CYS A 110 6.68 -14.78 -3.52
CA CYS A 110 8.02 -14.20 -3.69
C CYS A 110 9.10 -15.26 -3.89
N GLY A 111 9.00 -16.43 -3.24
CA GLY A 111 9.97 -17.52 -3.40
C GLY A 111 11.43 -17.06 -3.24
N SER A 112 12.30 -17.41 -4.19
CA SER A 112 13.72 -16.99 -4.21
C SER A 112 13.95 -15.58 -4.75
N CYS A 113 12.93 -14.89 -5.28
CA CYS A 113 13.07 -13.56 -5.88
C CYS A 113 13.58 -12.53 -4.85
N ARG A 114 14.53 -11.69 -5.26
CA ARG A 114 15.11 -10.61 -4.46
C ARG A 114 15.10 -9.24 -5.14
N ALA A 115 14.49 -9.13 -6.32
CA ALA A 115 14.59 -7.95 -7.18
C ALA A 115 14.28 -6.62 -6.48
N CYS A 116 13.28 -6.60 -5.58
CA CYS A 116 12.92 -5.39 -4.83
C CYS A 116 13.93 -5.02 -3.72
N LEU A 117 14.60 -6.01 -3.14
CA LEU A 117 15.65 -5.82 -2.15
C LEU A 117 16.90 -5.26 -2.85
N ASP A 118 17.27 -5.88 -3.97
CA ASP A 118 18.49 -5.57 -4.70
C ASP A 118 18.42 -4.20 -5.42
N VAL A 119 17.22 -3.74 -5.80
CA VAL A 119 17.02 -2.44 -6.47
C VAL A 119 16.84 -1.27 -5.50
N CYS A 120 16.68 -1.52 -4.21
CA CYS A 120 16.42 -0.46 -3.24
C CYS A 120 17.66 0.44 -3.10
N PRO A 121 17.60 1.72 -3.50
CA PRO A 121 18.80 2.57 -3.62
C PRO A 121 19.47 2.92 -2.28
N THR A 122 18.78 2.65 -1.17
CA THR A 122 19.24 2.97 0.18
C THR A 122 19.36 1.74 1.07
N ASP A 123 19.23 0.53 0.52
CA ASP A 123 19.20 -0.72 1.30
C ASP A 123 18.22 -0.63 2.47
N ALA A 124 17.02 -0.08 2.23
CA ALA A 124 16.01 0.13 3.26
C ALA A 124 15.41 -1.21 3.78
N PHE A 125 15.77 -2.33 3.18
CA PHE A 125 15.31 -3.65 3.58
C PHE A 125 16.45 -4.47 4.22
N PRO A 126 16.69 -4.35 5.54
CA PRO A 126 17.75 -5.12 6.21
C PRO A 126 17.54 -6.65 6.14
N ALA A 127 16.30 -7.09 5.90
CA ALA A 127 15.93 -8.48 5.62
C ALA A 127 14.65 -8.50 4.77
N PRO A 128 14.34 -9.61 4.05
CA PRO A 128 13.04 -9.80 3.44
C PRO A 128 11.89 -9.50 4.41
N TYR A 129 10.87 -8.77 3.94
CA TYR A 129 9.68 -8.40 4.71
C TYR A 129 9.92 -7.44 5.88
N ARG A 130 11.13 -6.88 6.02
CA ARG A 130 11.48 -5.91 7.06
C ARG A 130 11.95 -4.62 6.43
N LEU A 131 11.28 -3.50 6.75
CA LEU A 131 11.64 -2.17 6.29
C LEU A 131 12.27 -1.36 7.43
N ASP A 132 13.43 -0.74 7.18
CA ASP A 132 13.94 0.38 7.98
C ASP A 132 13.44 1.70 7.37
N ALA A 133 12.40 2.26 7.98
CA ALA A 133 11.77 3.50 7.52
C ALA A 133 12.76 4.68 7.47
N ARG A 134 13.79 4.70 8.33
CA ARG A 134 14.78 5.79 8.39
C ARG A 134 15.65 5.87 7.13
N ARG A 135 15.71 4.78 6.36
CA ARG A 135 16.43 4.70 5.07
C ARG A 135 15.47 4.75 3.88
N CYS A 136 14.17 4.59 4.11
CA CYS A 136 13.17 4.55 3.04
C CYS A 136 12.96 5.95 2.45
N ILE A 137 13.26 6.13 1.16
CA ILE A 137 13.04 7.41 0.46
C ILE A 137 11.60 7.89 0.62
N SER A 138 10.61 6.98 0.55
CA SER A 138 9.20 7.32 0.75
C SER A 138 8.98 8.01 2.11
N TYR A 139 9.45 7.40 3.20
CA TYR A 139 9.34 7.98 4.54
C TYR A 139 10.11 9.31 4.64
N LEU A 140 11.35 9.35 4.12
CA LEU A 140 12.20 10.53 4.15
C LEU A 140 11.60 11.75 3.44
N THR A 141 10.78 11.53 2.40
CA THR A 141 10.15 12.61 1.63
C THR A 141 8.76 13.00 2.11
N ILE A 142 8.09 12.19 2.93
CA ILE A 142 6.68 12.37 3.30
C ILE A 142 6.54 12.63 4.80
N GLU A 143 7.16 11.80 5.63
CA GLU A 143 6.92 11.74 7.08
C GLU A 143 8.05 12.33 7.91
N ASN A 144 9.27 12.33 7.38
CA ASN A 144 10.43 12.92 8.05
C ASN A 144 10.27 14.44 8.17
N LYS A 145 10.14 14.93 9.40
CA LYS A 145 9.97 16.36 9.69
C LYS A 145 11.26 17.17 9.56
N GLY A 146 12.41 16.51 9.60
CA GLY A 146 13.72 17.14 9.53
C GLY A 146 14.29 17.20 8.11
N PRO A 147 15.51 17.73 7.94
CA PRO A 147 16.22 17.60 6.67
C PRO A 147 16.50 16.12 6.36
N ILE A 148 16.43 15.74 5.09
CA ILE A 148 16.84 14.41 4.62
C ILE A 148 18.36 14.25 4.92
N PRO A 149 18.82 13.13 5.51
CA PRO A 149 20.24 12.89 5.75
C PRO A 149 21.08 13.03 4.48
N VAL A 150 22.30 13.57 4.59
CA VAL A 150 23.18 13.86 3.43
C VAL A 150 23.47 12.61 2.60
N GLU A 151 23.58 11.45 3.24
CA GLU A 151 23.80 10.16 2.56
C GLU A 151 22.66 9.71 1.64
N PHE A 152 21.48 10.34 1.72
CA PHE A 152 20.28 10.02 0.91
C PHE A 152 19.82 11.16 -0.01
N ARG A 153 20.68 12.16 -0.27
CA ARG A 153 20.37 13.31 -1.15
C ARG A 153 20.89 13.11 -2.56
#